data_AF-A0A2M6ZUS5-F1
#
_entry.id   AF-A0A2M6ZUS5-F1
#
_cell.length_a   1.000
_cell.length_b   1.000
_cell.length_c   1.000
_cell.angle_alpha   90.00
_cell.angle_beta   90.00
_cell.angle_gamma   90.00
#
_symmetry.space_group_name_H-M   'P 1'
#
loop_
_entity.id
_entity.type
_entity.pdbx_description
1 polymer ?
#
loop_
_entity_poly.entity_id
_entity_poly.type
_entity_poly.pdbx_seq_one_letter_code
_entity_poly.pdbx_strand_id
1 'polypeptide(L)' 'MVTGCSHPGVRNILKAASKFGKLYGIVGGFHGFRDFKALDELALIYPCHCTQYKREIRELFKDKTLECGAGLVIQL' A
#
# COMPACT_ATOMS: atom_id res chain seq x y z
N MET A 1 -3.49 5.16 5.59
CA MET A 1 -4.49 4.10 5.88
C MET A 1 -3.80 2.79 6.19
N VAL A 2 -4.45 1.91 6.95
CA VAL A 2 -3.93 0.58 7.30
C VAL A 2 -4.90 -0.49 6.78
N THR A 3 -4.38 -1.56 6.19
CA THR A 3 -5.17 -2.68 5.66
C THR A 3 -4.63 -4.03 6.12
N GLY A 4 -5.50 -5.04 6.16
CA GLY A 4 -5.15 -6.44 6.42
C GLY A 4 -4.59 -7.12 5.17
N CYS A 5 -5.38 -7.99 4.51
CA CYS A 5 -4.97 -8.70 3.29
C CYS A 5 -5.55 -8.13 1.99
N SER A 6 -6.42 -7.11 2.03
CA SER A 6 -6.95 -6.44 0.83
C SER A 6 -7.56 -7.35 -0.25
N HIS A 7 -8.21 -8.47 0.11
CA HIS A 7 -8.85 -9.39 -0.85
C HIS A 7 -9.83 -8.71 -1.81
N PRO A 8 -10.62 -7.67 -1.40
CA PRO A 8 -11.48 -6.92 -2.33
C PRO A 8 -10.72 -6.10 -3.39
N GLY A 9 -9.38 -6.04 -3.31
CA GLY A 9 -8.50 -5.28 -4.20
C GLY A 9 -8.16 -3.90 -3.65
N VAL A 10 -6.87 -3.52 -3.72
CA VAL A 10 -6.37 -2.26 -3.19
C VAL A 10 -7.04 -1.04 -3.84
N ARG A 11 -7.28 -1.04 -5.16
CA ARG A 11 -8.01 0.06 -5.84
C ARG A 11 -9.38 0.33 -5.21
N ASN A 12 -10.13 -0.72 -4.91
CA ASN A 12 -11.47 -0.59 -4.32
C ASN A 12 -11.39 0.00 -2.91
N ILE A 13 -10.39 -0.43 -2.13
CA ILE A 13 -10.14 0.07 -0.78
C ILE A 13 -9.73 1.54 -0.81
N LEU A 14 -8.81 1.93 -1.71
CA LEU A 14 -8.40 3.32 -1.90
C LEU A 14 -9.58 4.21 -2.29
N LYS A 15 -10.42 3.76 -3.24
CA LYS A 15 -11.64 4.48 -3.66
C LYS A 15 -12.65 4.64 -2.52
N ALA A 16 -12.80 3.63 -1.67
CA ALA A 16 -13.69 3.71 -0.52
C ALA A 16 -13.17 4.71 0.51
N ALA A 17 -11.86 4.67 0.80
CA ALA A 17 -11.24 5.51 1.82
C ALA A 17 -11.04 6.97 1.38
N SER A 18 -10.91 7.24 0.08
CA SER A 18 -10.79 8.60 -0.44
C SER A 18 -12.02 9.46 -0.15
N LYS A 19 -13.16 8.85 0.18
CA LYS A 19 -14.37 9.54 0.66
C LYS A 19 -14.17 10.23 2.01
N PHE A 20 -13.16 9.83 2.78
CA PHE A 20 -12.85 10.39 4.09
C PHE A 20 -11.70 11.40 4.07
N GLY A 21 -11.12 11.69 2.89
CA GLY A 21 -10.05 12.67 2.72
C GLY A 21 -8.95 12.23 1.75
N LYS A 22 -7.96 13.09 1.56
CA LYS A 22 -6.79 12.78 0.72
C LYS A 22 -5.97 11.67 1.39
N LEU A 23 -5.69 10.61 0.64
CA LEU A 23 -4.88 9.50 1.12
C LEU A 23 -3.40 9.84 0.98
N TYR A 24 -2.69 9.86 2.11
CA TYR A 24 -1.24 10.11 2.13
C TYR A 24 -0.44 8.84 1.84
N GLY A 25 -0.85 7.70 2.39
CA GLY A 25 -0.14 6.44 2.21
C GLY A 25 -0.92 5.21 2.66
N ILE A 26 -0.35 4.04 2.39
CA ILE A 26 -0.95 2.73 2.66
C ILE A 26 0.06 1.78 3.33
N VAL A 27 -0.38 1.11 4.40
CA VAL A 27 0.39 0.09 5.12
C VAL A 27 -0.46 -1.17 5.20
N GLY A 28 0.08 -2.33 4.80
CA GLY A 28 -0.60 -3.60 4.99
C GLY A 28 -0.35 -4.63 3.88
N GLY A 29 -1.11 -5.72 3.90
CA GLY A 29 -1.08 -6.76 2.88
C GLY A 29 -1.96 -6.41 1.68
N PHE A 30 -1.37 -6.44 0.49
CA PHE A 30 -2.04 -6.15 -0.78
C PHE A 30 -2.43 -7.41 -1.56
N HIS A 31 -2.14 -8.59 -0.99
CA HIS A 31 -2.39 -9.90 -1.60
C HIS A 31 -1.93 -9.95 -3.07
N GLY A 32 -2.78 -10.39 -4.00
CA GLY A 32 -2.49 -10.51 -5.43
C GLY A 32 -2.76 -9.25 -6.27
N PHE A 33 -2.78 -8.07 -5.65
CA PHE A 33 -3.01 -6.81 -6.36
C PHE A 33 -1.92 -6.49 -7.39
N ARG A 34 -2.32 -6.30 -8.67
CA ARG A 34 -1.42 -6.00 -9.80
C ARG A 34 -1.66 -4.65 -10.49
N ASP A 35 -2.70 -3.93 -10.12
CA ASP A 35 -3.03 -2.64 -10.73
C ASP A 35 -2.24 -1.49 -10.09
N PHE A 36 -0.92 -1.53 -10.23
CA PHE A 36 0.00 -0.65 -9.50
C PHE A 36 -0.24 0.85 -9.72
N LYS A 37 -0.84 1.26 -10.84
CA LYS A 37 -1.23 2.65 -11.09
C LYS A 37 -2.12 3.25 -9.99
N ALA A 38 -2.90 2.43 -9.29
CA ALA A 38 -3.72 2.94 -8.19
C ALA A 38 -2.86 3.47 -7.00
N LEU A 39 -1.57 3.15 -6.96
CA LEU A 39 -0.63 3.62 -5.94
C LEU A 39 0.11 4.91 -6.35
N ASP A 40 -0.11 5.44 -7.57
CA ASP A 40 0.63 6.57 -8.12
C ASP A 40 0.54 7.82 -7.23
N GLU A 41 -0.66 8.14 -6.76
CA GLU A 41 -0.97 9.33 -5.97
C GLU A 41 -0.55 9.25 -4.49
N LEU A 42 -0.08 8.09 -4.02
CA LEU A 42 0.34 7.91 -2.63
C LEU A 42 1.78 8.39 -2.44
N ALA A 43 2.04 9.04 -1.31
CA ALA A 43 3.38 9.46 -0.91
C ALA A 43 4.14 8.35 -0.17
N LEU A 44 3.44 7.42 0.52
CA LEU A 44 4.05 6.32 1.27
C LEU A 44 3.36 4.98 1.01
N ILE A 45 4.15 3.94 0.75
CA ILE A 45 3.69 2.57 0.49
C ILE A 45 4.52 1.59 1.33
N TYR A 46 3.85 0.85 2.21
CA TYR A 46 4.46 -0.23 3.01
C TYR A 46 3.80 -1.56 2.64
N PRO A 47 4.33 -2.30 1.64
CA PRO A 47 3.80 -3.59 1.24
C PRO A 47 4.20 -4.68 2.26
N CYS A 48 3.26 -5.07 3.12
CA CYS A 48 3.47 -6.01 4.21
C CYS A 48 2.92 -7.42 3.91
N HIS A 49 3.17 -8.36 4.82
CA HIS A 49 2.49 -9.66 4.95
C HIS A 49 2.26 -10.41 3.63
N CYS A 50 1.00 -10.58 3.21
CA CYS A 50 0.57 -11.42 2.09
C CYS A 50 0.75 -10.78 0.71
N THR A 51 1.31 -9.57 0.63
CA THR A 51 1.59 -8.90 -0.65
C THR A 51 2.49 -9.78 -1.50
N GLN A 52 1.99 -10.21 -2.67
CA GLN A 52 2.69 -11.12 -3.56
C GLN A 52 3.78 -10.38 -4.36
N TYR A 53 3.48 -9.18 -4.86
CA TYR A 53 4.35 -8.42 -5.77
C TYR A 53 5.19 -7.34 -5.05
N LYS A 54 5.75 -7.65 -3.88
CA LYS A 54 6.51 -6.66 -3.09
C LYS A 54 7.68 -6.08 -3.87
N ARG A 55 8.39 -6.92 -4.63
CA ARG A 55 9.57 -6.52 -5.41
C ARG A 55 9.19 -5.55 -6.51
N GLU A 56 8.17 -5.89 -7.30
CA GLU A 56 7.68 -5.08 -8.40
C GLU A 56 7.16 -3.72 -7.91
N ILE A 57 6.41 -3.70 -6.80
CA ILE A 57 5.95 -2.47 -6.17
C ILE A 57 7.15 -1.60 -5.77
N ARG A 58 8.16 -2.19 -5.12
CA ARG A 58 9.39 -1.46 -4.71
C ARG A 58 10.18 -0.95 -5.90
N GLU A 59 10.26 -1.70 -7.00
CA GLU A 59 10.98 -1.30 -8.21
C GLU A 59 10.28 -0.17 -8.96
N LEU A 60 8.96 -0.20 -9.06
CA LEU A 60 8.16 0.85 -9.71
C LEU A 60 8.08 2.13 -8.87
N PHE A 61 8.16 2.02 -7.55
CA PHE A 61 7.87 3.10 -6.61
C PHE A 61 8.98 3.29 -5.58
N LYS A 62 10.24 3.31 -6.03
CA LYS A 62 11.43 3.31 -5.18
C LYS A 62 11.43 4.44 -4.14
N ASP A 63 11.02 5.62 -4.54
CA ASP A 63 11.09 6.83 -3.69
C ASP A 63 9.98 6.92 -2.64
N LYS A 64 8.96 6.07 -2.75
CA LYS A 64 7.79 6.06 -1.85
C LYS A 64 7.53 4.72 -1.18
N THR A 65 8.31 3.69 -1.51
CA THR A 65 8.16 2.35 -0.92
C THR A 65 9.18 2.13 0.19
N LEU A 66 8.69 1.77 1.37
CA LEU A 66 9.51 1.48 2.54
C LEU A 66 9.30 0.04 2.98
N GLU A 67 10.32 -0.53 3.63
CA GLU A 67 10.22 -1.90 4.14
C GLU A 67 9.24 -1.99 5.29
N CYS A 68 8.53 -3.11 5.35
CA CYS A 68 7.57 -3.43 6.40
C CYS A 68 8.01 -4.68 7.13
N GLY A 69 8.04 -4.62 8.47
CA GLY A 69 8.46 -5.73 9.33
C GLY A 69 7.98 -5.55 10.76
N ALA A 70 8.08 -6.62 11.55
CA ALA A 70 7.81 -6.55 12.98
C ALA A 70 8.78 -5.56 13.64
N GLY A 71 8.27 -4.74 14.56
CA GLY A 71 9.05 -3.68 15.21
C GLY A 71 9.19 -2.38 14.41
N LEU A 72 8.60 -2.29 13.21
CA LEU A 72 8.53 -1.02 12.48
C LEU A 72 7.73 0.03 13.26
N VAL A 73 8.33 1.20 13.44
CA VAL A 73 7.67 2.41 13.95
C VAL A 73 7.51 3.40 12.79
N ILE A 74 6.30 3.90 12.59
CA ILE A 74 5.98 4.90 11.57
C ILE A 74 5.60 6.20 12.28
N GLN A 75 6.32 7.29 12.00
CA GLN A 75 6.02 8.65 12.44
C GLN A 75 5.60 9.47 11.22
N LEU A 76 4.49 10.20 11.33
CA LEU A 76 3.82 10.92 10.23
C LEU A 76 3.66 12.39 10.57
#